data_AF-A0A6N2I3U5-F1
#
_entry.id   AF-A0A6N2I3U5-F1
#
_cell.length_a   1.000
_cell.length_b   1.000
_cell.length_c   1.000
_cell.angle_alpha   90.00
_cell.angle_beta   90.00
_cell.angle_gamma   90.00
#
_symmetry.space_group_name_H-M   'P 1'
#
loop_
_entity.id
_entity.type
_entity.pdbx_description
1 polymer ?
#
loop_
_entity_poly.entity_id
_entity_poly.type
_entity_poly.pdbx_seq_one_letter_code
_entity_poly.pdbx_strand_id
1 'polypeptide(L)' 'RRGYSYDNNPHDHGLLFLAYLRDPALFTRVQERLAADDAMNPFIEHRASAVAHVLPAPPPGKPLGDQLH' A
#
# COMPACT_ATOMS: atom_id res chain seq x y z
N ARG A 1 -2.05 -2.48 8.89
CA ARG A 1 -1.89 -1.16 8.23
C ARG A 1 -0.70 -0.47 8.87
N ARG A 2 0.26 0.02 8.08
CA ARG A 2 1.38 0.85 8.54
C ARG A 2 1.40 2.09 7.66
N GLY A 3 0.76 3.16 8.11
CA GLY A 3 0.69 4.42 7.36
C GLY A 3 1.75 5.40 7.83
N TYR A 4 2.20 6.27 6.94
CA TYR A 4 3.06 7.41 7.27
C TYR A 4 2.44 8.68 6.72
N SER A 5 2.32 9.71 7.54
CA SER A 5 1.96 11.04 7.02
C SER A 5 3.08 11.54 6.13
N TYR A 6 2.73 12.26 5.07
CA TYR A 6 3.69 12.99 4.24
C TYR A 6 3.26 14.45 4.13
N ASP A 7 4.25 15.32 3.96
CA ASP A 7 4.09 16.75 3.71
C ASP A 7 5.17 17.16 2.73
N ASN A 8 4.77 17.37 1.48
CA ASN A 8 5.66 17.69 0.37
C ASN A 8 5.47 19.15 -0.08
N ASN A 9 4.26 19.72 0.08
CA ASN A 9 3.96 21.15 -0.03
C ASN A 9 2.57 21.45 0.58
N PRO A 10 2.15 22.73 0.72
CA PRO A 10 0.88 23.12 1.34
C PRO A 10 -0.39 22.51 0.72
N HIS A 11 -0.35 22.03 -0.52
CA HIS A 11 -1.46 21.36 -1.20
C HIS A 11 -1.18 19.88 -1.52
N ASP A 12 -0.03 19.36 -1.09
CA ASP A 12 0.44 17.98 -1.29
C ASP A 12 0.95 17.43 0.03
N HIS A 13 0.00 17.15 0.90
CA HIS A 13 0.20 16.48 2.17
C HIS A 13 -0.92 15.47 2.36
N GLY A 14 -0.64 14.39 3.09
CA GLY A 14 -1.61 13.31 3.23
C GLY A 14 -1.02 12.08 3.87
N LEU A 15 -1.48 10.91 3.42
CA LEU A 15 -1.13 9.62 3.99
C LEU A 15 -0.53 8.69 2.92
N LEU A 16 0.69 8.23 3.18
CA LEU A 16 1.26 7.05 2.52
C LEU A 16 0.69 5.81 3.20
N PHE A 17 -0.38 5.27 2.63
CA PHE A 17 -1.03 4.07 3.14
C PHE A 17 -0.32 2.80 2.67
N LEU A 18 0.16 1.98 3.61
CA LEU A 18 0.74 0.66 3.30
C LEU A 18 -0.02 -0.46 4.03
N ALA A 19 -0.32 -1.52 3.28
CA ALA A 19 -0.87 -2.77 3.78
C ALA A 19 -0.03 -3.95 3.27
N TYR A 20 0.38 -4.82 4.21
CA TYR A 20 1.08 -6.06 3.91
C TYR A 20 0.08 -7.19 4.07
N LEU A 21 -0.26 -7.84 2.96
CA LEU A 21 -1.30 -8.86 2.90
C LEU A 21 -0.74 -10.09 2.20
N ARG A 22 -1.18 -11.27 2.64
CA ARG A 22 -0.85 -12.55 1.96
C ARG A 22 -1.54 -12.65 0.60
N ASP A 23 -2.75 -12.13 0.51
CA ASP A 23 -3.56 -12.11 -0.71
C ASP A 23 -3.94 -10.65 -1.03
N PRO A 24 -3.43 -10.06 -2.14
CA PRO A 24 -3.78 -8.71 -2.55
C PRO A 24 -5.26 -8.55 -2.92
N ALA A 25 -5.99 -9.62 -3.26
CA ALA A 25 -7.43 -9.54 -3.55
C ALA A 25 -8.25 -9.14 -2.30
N LEU A 26 -7.69 -9.27 -1.10
CA LEU A 26 -8.30 -8.72 0.12
C LEU A 26 -8.22 -7.20 0.15
N PHE A 27 -7.16 -6.59 -0.39
CA PHE A 27 -7.04 -5.14 -0.50
C PHE A 27 -8.09 -4.59 -1.46
N THR A 28 -8.20 -5.19 -2.65
CA THR A 28 -9.17 -4.78 -3.67
C THR A 28 -10.59 -4.78 -3.12
N ARG A 29 -10.99 -5.88 -2.46
CA ARG A 29 -12.33 -5.98 -1.85
C ARG A 29 -12.62 -4.92 -0.78
N VAL A 30 -11.61 -4.55 0.01
CA VAL A 30 -11.76 -3.50 1.02
C VAL A 30 -11.83 -2.13 0.35
N GLN A 31 -10.96 -1.85 -0.62
CA GLN A 31 -10.96 -0.58 -1.36
C GLN A 31 -12.24 -0.36 -2.16
N GLU A 32 -12.77 -1.38 -2.83
CA GLU A 32 -14.04 -1.29 -3.57
C GLU A 32 -15.21 -0.91 -2.65
N ARG A 33 -15.25 -1.45 -1.43
CA ARG A 33 -16.27 -1.11 -0.43
C ARG A 33 -16.13 0.30 0.10
N LEU A 34 -14.91 0.75 0.37
CA LEU A 34 -14.67 2.11 0.86
C LEU A 34 -14.96 3.14 -0.22
N ALA A 35 -14.56 2.88 -1.46
CA ALA A 35 -14.87 3.74 -2.59
C ALA A 35 -16.38 3.90 -2.82
N ALA A 36 -17.18 2.87 -2.53
CA ALA A 36 -18.63 2.92 -2.70
C ALA A 36 -19.34 3.74 -1.61
N ASP A 37 -18.99 3.58 -0.33
CA ASP A 37 -19.82 4.05 0.79
C ASP A 37 -19.04 4.70 1.96
N ASP A 38 -17.74 5.02 1.82
CA ASP A 38 -16.98 5.64 2.90
C ASP A 38 -17.28 7.15 3.04
N ALA A 39 -17.71 7.54 4.25
CA ALA A 39 -17.95 8.93 4.64
C ALA A 39 -16.70 9.82 4.56
N MET A 40 -15.50 9.24 4.49
CA MET A 40 -14.23 9.95 4.31
C MET A 40 -13.95 10.36 2.86
N ASN A 41 -14.62 9.76 1.86
CA ASN A 41 -14.35 9.99 0.44
C ASN A 41 -14.37 11.48 0.02
N PRO A 42 -15.22 12.36 0.55
CA PRO A 42 -15.18 13.79 0.21
C PRO A 42 -13.92 14.52 0.68
N PHE A 43 -13.17 13.94 1.62
CA PHE A 43 -12.02 14.57 2.28
C PHE A 43 -10.68 13.98 1.87
N ILE A 44 -10.68 12.93 1.02
CA ILE A 44 -9.47 12.24 0.57
C ILE A 44 -9.51 12.03 -0.94
N GLU A 45 -8.33 12.04 -1.56
CA GLU A 45 -8.18 11.73 -2.98
C GLU A 45 -7.04 10.73 -3.16
N HIS A 46 -7.31 9.62 -3.86
CA HIS A 46 -6.28 8.65 -4.21
C HIS A 46 -5.47 9.15 -5.42
N ARG A 47 -4.28 9.70 -5.17
CA ARG A 47 -3.43 10.28 -6.22
C ARG A 47 -2.41 9.33 -6.83
N ALA A 48 -2.11 8.21 -6.16
CA ALA A 48 -1.18 7.20 -6.66
C ALA A 48 -1.51 5.82 -6.06
N SER A 49 -1.15 4.75 -6.78
CA SER A 49 -1.25 3.38 -6.28
C SER A 49 -0.12 2.50 -6.83
N ALA A 50 0.29 1.50 -6.04
CA ALA A 50 1.27 0.49 -6.44
C ALA A 50 0.99 -0.83 -5.70
N VAL A 51 1.28 -1.95 -6.38
CA VAL A 51 1.23 -3.29 -5.79
C VAL A 51 2.56 -3.98 -6.09
N ALA A 52 3.16 -4.59 -5.07
CA ALA A 52 4.44 -5.27 -5.19
C ALA A 52 4.47 -6.53 -4.31
N HIS A 53 5.28 -7.51 -4.71
CA HIS A 53 5.57 -8.68 -3.89
C HIS A 53 6.67 -8.34 -2.88
N VAL A 54 6.39 -8.51 -1.59
CA VAL A 54 7.42 -8.46 -0.55
C VAL A 54 8.04 -9.85 -0.44
N LEU A 55 9.29 -9.94 -0.86
CA LEU A 55 10.01 -11.21 -0.91
C LEU A 55 10.40 -11.67 0.51
N PRO A 56 10.46 -12.99 0.74
CA PRO A 56 11.01 -13.51 1.99
C PRO A 56 12.48 -13.09 2.13
N ALA A 57 12.96 -13.08 3.37
CA ALA A 57 14.37 -12.84 3.65
C ALA A 57 15.24 -13.89 2.92
N PRO A 58 16.35 -13.48 2.27
CA PRO A 58 17.22 -14.42 1.60
C PRO A 58 17.99 -15.28 2.61
N PRO A 59 18.44 -16.49 2.23
CA PRO A 59 19.37 -17.27 3.03
C PRO A 59 20.68 -16.49 3.30
N PRO A 60 21.43 -16.83 4.37
CA PRO A 60 22.72 -16.20 4.64
C PRO A 60 23.66 -16.27 3.43
N GLY A 61 24.27 -15.13 3.10
CA GLY A 61 25.20 -15.01 1.97
C GLY A 61 24.54 -14.90 0.59
N LYS A 62 23.19 -14.85 0.50
CA LYS A 62 22.47 -14.72 -0.76
C LYS A 62 21.76 -13.36 -0.91
N PRO A 63 21.60 -12.82 -2.13
CA PRO A 63 20.87 -11.58 -2.36
C PRO A 63 19.35 -11.77 -2.21
N LEU A 64 18.63 -10.67 -1.94
CA LEU A 64 17.16 -10.66 -1.96
C LEU A 64 16.65 -11.07 -3.35
N GLY A 65 15.69 -11.99 -3.40
CA GLY A 65 15.13 -12.47 -4.67
C GLY A 65 15.92 -13.58 -5.35
N ASP A 66 16.97 -14.12 -4.73
CA ASP A 66 17.71 -15.28 -5.25
C ASP A 66 16.83 -16.52 -5.48
N GLN A 67 15.64 -16.59 -4.87
CA GLN A 67 14.70 -17.70 -5.03
C GLN A 67 13.62 -17.45 -6.10
N LEU A 68 13.65 -16.30 -6.78
CA LEU A 68 12.75 -15.99 -7.90
C LEU A 68 13.43 -16.42 -9.19
N HIS A 69 13.10 -17.61 -9.67
CA HIS A 69 13.56 -18.15 -10.95
C HIS A 69 12.35 -18.59 -11.77
#